data_AF-A0A836RR67-F1
#
_entry.id   AF-A0A836RR67-F1
#
_cell.length_a   1.000
_cell.length_b   1.000
_cell.length_c   1.000
_cell.angle_alpha   90.00
_cell.angle_beta   90.00
_cell.angle_gamma   90.00
#
_symmetry.space_group_name_H-M   'P 1'
#
loop_
_entity.id
_entity.type
_entity.pdbx_description
1 polymer ?
#
loop_
_entity_poly.entity_id
_entity_poly.type
_entity_poly.pdbx_seq_one_letter_code
_entity_poly.pdbx_strand_id
1 'polypeptide(L)'
;NSYYKNSNIINTSFFSHIKNRYKKINIFTKRDHLDFELEFDKEYLKRRRNKITKVITLEGEEQEQIRGVLAPLSIKAEPEILRLIYDMGLGQLNNWGFGMVERVHGAN
;
A
#
# COMPACT_ATOMS: atom_id res chain seq x y z
N ASN A 1 -7.99 -18.60 1.80
CA ASN A 1 -9.11 -17.98 2.53
C ASN A 1 -8.71 -16.98 3.64
N SER A 2 -7.42 -16.63 3.81
CA SER A 2 -6.96 -15.68 4.86
C SER A 2 -6.93 -14.21 4.39
N TYR A 3 -6.62 -13.95 3.11
CA TYR A 3 -6.53 -12.59 2.56
C TYR A 3 -7.84 -11.79 2.66
N TYR A 4 -8.97 -12.37 2.24
CA TYR A 4 -10.28 -11.68 2.32
C TYR A 4 -10.66 -11.32 3.75
N LYS A 5 -10.30 -12.14 4.75
CA LYS A 5 -10.52 -11.84 6.17
C LYS A 5 -9.72 -10.64 6.68
N ASN A 6 -8.56 -10.36 6.08
CA ASN A 6 -7.64 -9.29 6.50
C ASN A 6 -7.66 -8.05 5.60
N SER A 7 -8.38 -8.09 4.47
CA SER A 7 -8.44 -6.99 3.49
C SER A 7 -8.94 -5.66 4.11
N ASN A 8 -9.97 -5.71 4.95
CA ASN A 8 -10.48 -4.53 5.67
C ASN A 8 -9.44 -3.93 6.62
N ILE A 9 -8.66 -4.76 7.31
CA ILE A 9 -7.61 -4.32 8.24
C ILE A 9 -6.46 -3.65 7.46
N ILE A 10 -6.06 -4.25 6.33
CA ILE A 10 -5.01 -3.71 5.45
C ILE A 10 -5.42 -2.34 4.91
N ASN A 11 -6.64 -2.22 4.39
CA ASN A 11 -7.15 -0.95 3.86
C ASN A 11 -7.23 0.13 4.95
N THR A 12 -7.66 -0.23 6.16
CA THR A 12 -7.73 0.70 7.29
C THR A 12 -6.33 1.21 7.71
N SER A 13 -5.32 0.33 7.72
CA SER A 13 -3.94 0.71 8.03
C SER A 13 -3.33 1.60 6.96
N PHE A 14 -3.57 1.30 5.68
CA PHE A 14 -3.11 2.17 4.58
C PHE A 14 -3.76 3.55 4.66
N PHE A 15 -5.08 3.60 4.92
CA PHE A 15 -5.80 4.86 5.06
C PHE A 15 -5.23 5.74 6.17
N SER A 16 -4.97 5.18 7.35
CA SER A 16 -4.44 5.95 8.48
C SER A 16 -3.03 6.49 8.19
N HIS A 17 -2.16 5.70 7.54
CA HIS A 17 -0.82 6.16 7.16
C HIS A 17 -0.86 7.29 6.12
N ILE A 18 -1.69 7.16 5.09
CA ILE A 18 -1.85 8.20 4.06
C ILE A 18 -2.42 9.48 4.68
N LYS A 19 -3.45 9.37 5.52
CA LYS A 19 -4.03 10.52 6.23
C LYS A 19 -2.98 11.24 7.09
N ASN A 20 -2.18 10.49 7.83
CA ASN A 20 -1.13 11.07 8.68
C ASN A 20 -0.04 11.77 7.86
N ARG A 21 0.36 11.20 6.71
CA ARG A 21 1.34 11.84 5.80
C ARG A 21 0.80 13.11 5.18
N TYR A 22 -0.43 13.06 4.69
CA TYR A 22 -1.09 14.21 4.09
C TYR A 22 -1.15 15.40 5.08
N LYS A 23 -1.52 15.15 6.34
CA LYS A 23 -1.55 16.19 7.38
C LYS A 23 -0.17 16.76 7.70
N LYS A 24 0.88 15.93 7.71
CA LYS A 24 2.26 16.39 7.97
C LYS A 24 2.80 17.29 6.85
N ILE A 25 2.44 17.02 5.60
CA ILE A 25 2.89 17.83 4.46
C ILE A 25 2.02 19.09 4.33
N ASN A 26 0.73 18.98 4.60
CA ASN A 26 -0.22 20.08 4.49
C ASN A 26 -0.61 20.62 5.87
N ILE A 27 0.35 21.18 6.60
CA ILE A 27 0.20 21.57 8.02
C ILE A 27 -0.97 22.54 8.25
N PHE A 28 -1.30 23.37 7.26
CA PHE A 28 -2.40 24.34 7.34
C PHE A 28 -3.74 23.82 6.79
N THR A 29 -3.81 22.56 6.36
CA THR A 29 -5.06 22.00 5.83
C THR A 29 -6.10 21.86 6.93
N LYS A 30 -7.32 22.33 6.66
CA LYS A 30 -8.50 22.06 7.50
C LYS A 30 -9.27 20.83 7.05
N ARG A 31 -8.67 20.05 6.13
CA ARG A 31 -9.32 18.89 5.53
C ARG A 31 -9.31 17.71 6.49
N ASP A 32 -10.50 17.33 6.94
CA ASP A 32 -10.66 16.22 7.89
C ASP A 32 -10.89 14.85 7.23
N HIS A 33 -11.33 14.87 5.98
CA HIS A 33 -11.70 13.69 5.19
C HIS A 33 -10.89 13.61 3.90
N LEU A 34 -10.37 12.41 3.64
CA LEU A 34 -9.72 12.03 2.39
C LEU A 34 -10.50 10.86 1.82
N ASP A 35 -10.86 10.94 0.55
CA ASP A 35 -11.47 9.81 -0.16
C ASP A 35 -10.37 8.95 -0.77
N PHE A 36 -10.35 7.69 -0.37
CA PHE A 36 -9.34 6.72 -0.78
C PHE A 36 -9.93 5.31 -0.76
N GLU A 37 -9.92 4.65 -1.91
CA GLU A 37 -10.28 3.25 -2.07
C GLU A 37 -9.11 2.49 -2.67
N LEU A 38 -8.87 1.27 -2.18
CA LEU A 38 -7.84 0.37 -2.69
C LEU A 38 -8.42 -1.03 -2.82
N GLU A 39 -8.24 -1.62 -4.00
CA GLU A 39 -8.60 -3.00 -4.27
C GLU A 39 -7.46 -3.73 -4.98
N PHE A 40 -7.19 -4.97 -4.60
CA PHE A 40 -6.26 -5.82 -5.31
C PHE A 40 -6.94 -6.51 -6.50
N ASP A 41 -6.19 -6.77 -7.57
CA ASP A 41 -6.69 -7.46 -8.75
C ASP A 41 -7.18 -8.88 -8.40
N LYS A 42 -8.51 -9.06 -8.42
CA LYS A 42 -9.19 -10.30 -8.06
C LYS A 42 -8.76 -11.48 -8.93
N GLU A 43 -8.52 -11.27 -10.22
CA GLU A 43 -8.07 -12.32 -11.14
C GLU A 43 -6.61 -12.70 -10.86
N TYR A 44 -5.74 -11.72 -10.58
CA TYR A 44 -4.38 -12.02 -10.11
C TYR A 44 -4.38 -12.83 -8.82
N LEU A 45 -5.19 -12.44 -7.82
CA LEU A 45 -5.32 -13.18 -6.57
C LEU A 45 -5.79 -14.63 -6.79
N LYS A 46 -6.78 -14.81 -7.66
CA LYS A 46 -7.32 -16.13 -8.02
C LYS A 46 -6.27 -17.00 -8.69
N ARG A 47 -5.57 -16.47 -9.72
CA ARG A 47 -4.46 -17.16 -10.41
C ARG A 47 -3.35 -17.58 -9.45
N ARG A 48 -3.00 -16.72 -8.49
CA ARG A 48 -1.99 -17.00 -7.46
C ARG A 48 -2.52 -17.83 -6.28
N ARG A 49 -3.78 -18.26 -6.27
CA ARG A 49 -4.42 -18.96 -5.14
C ARG A 49 -4.23 -18.22 -3.81
N ASN A 50 -4.28 -16.89 -3.84
CA ASN A 50 -4.00 -15.97 -2.72
C ASN A 50 -2.57 -16.03 -2.15
N LYS A 51 -1.61 -16.67 -2.84
CA LYS A 51 -0.18 -16.67 -2.47
C LYS A 51 0.50 -15.43 -3.05
N ILE A 52 0.28 -14.29 -2.40
CA ILE A 52 0.80 -12.98 -2.82
C ILE A 52 1.81 -12.39 -1.84
N THR A 53 2.14 -13.10 -0.77
CA THR A 53 3.09 -12.63 0.23
C THR A 53 4.51 -13.04 -0.13
N LYS A 54 5.48 -12.16 0.12
CA LYS A 54 6.91 -12.44 0.01
C LYS A 54 7.57 -12.13 1.36
N VAL A 55 8.47 -13.00 1.80
CA VAL A 55 9.32 -12.74 2.96
C VAL A 55 10.62 -12.14 2.45
N ILE A 56 11.02 -11.01 3.04
CA ILE A 56 12.29 -10.33 2.80
C ILE A 56 13.07 -10.38 4.11
N THR A 57 14.29 -10.92 4.06
CA THR A 57 15.21 -10.86 5.20
C THR A 57 16.02 -9.59 5.09
N LEU A 58 16.03 -8.80 6.15
CA LEU A 58 16.90 -7.64 6.26
C LEU A 58 18.26 -8.08 6.77
N GLU A 59 19.31 -7.61 6.11
CA GLU A 59 20.68 -7.80 6.57
C GLU A 59 21.01 -6.72 7.63
N GLY A 60 21.58 -7.14 8.75
CA GLY A 60 21.87 -6.30 9.90
C GLY A 60 22.53 -7.10 11.04
N GLU A 61 22.72 -6.47 12.20
CA GLU A 61 23.28 -7.13 13.40
C GLU A 61 22.37 -8.27 13.89
N GLU A 62 21.05 -8.07 13.78
CA GLU A 62 20.04 -9.12 13.94
C GLU A 62 19.29 -9.31 12.61
N GLN A 63 19.07 -10.56 12.23
CA GLN A 63 18.30 -10.88 11.03
C GLN A 63 16.80 -10.69 11.30
N GLU A 64 16.22 -9.63 10.74
CA GLU A 64 14.77 -9.40 10.78
C GLU A 64 14.10 -9.92 9.50
N GLN A 65 12.97 -10.61 9.65
CA GLN A 65 12.17 -11.08 8.51
C GLN A 65 10.87 -10.29 8.40
N ILE A 66 10.72 -9.57 7.29
CA ILE A 66 9.50 -8.82 6.98
C ILE A 66 8.68 -9.61 5.95
N ARG A 67 7.42 -9.87 6.28
CA ARG A 67 6.45 -10.43 5.33
C ARG A 67 5.63 -9.31 4.69
N GLY A 68 5.90 -9.04 3.41
CA GLY A 68 5.17 -8.06 2.60
C GLY A 68 4.15 -8.71 1.66
N VAL A 69 3.31 -7.87 1.04
CA VAL A 69 2.40 -8.25 -0.06
C VAL A 69 2.96 -7.73 -1.38
N LEU A 70 2.99 -8.58 -2.39
CA LEU A 70 3.40 -8.26 -3.76
C LEU A 70 2.29 -8.68 -4.73
N ALA A 71 1.43 -7.74 -5.09
CA ALA A 71 0.34 -7.95 -6.03
C ALA A 71 -0.10 -6.61 -6.67
N PRO A 72 -0.62 -6.66 -7.92
CA PRO A 72 -1.22 -5.51 -8.56
C PRO A 72 -2.49 -5.09 -7.82
N LEU A 73 -2.72 -3.78 -7.80
CA LEU A 73 -3.84 -3.13 -7.13
C LEU A 73 -4.31 -1.92 -7.93
N SER A 74 -5.56 -1.52 -7.68
CA SER A 74 -6.18 -0.30 -8.18
C SER A 74 -6.43 0.63 -7.00
N ILE A 75 -6.12 1.91 -7.19
CA ILE A 75 -6.36 2.97 -6.21
C ILE A 75 -7.26 4.01 -6.84
N LYS A 76 -8.33 4.36 -6.13
CA LYS A 76 -9.18 5.50 -6.47
C LYS A 76 -9.06 6.52 -5.35
N ALA A 77 -8.52 7.68 -5.69
CA ALA A 77 -8.34 8.80 -4.79
C ALA A 77 -8.14 10.08 -5.61
N GLU A 78 -8.10 11.22 -4.93
CA GLU A 78 -7.79 12.47 -5.60
C GLU A 78 -6.35 12.52 -6.14
N PRO A 79 -6.08 13.31 -7.20
CA PRO A 79 -4.76 13.36 -7.83
C PRO A 79 -3.60 13.70 -6.87
N GLU A 80 -3.84 14.56 -5.88
CA GLU A 80 -2.84 14.88 -4.85
C GLU A 80 -2.50 13.69 -3.95
N ILE A 81 -3.50 12.87 -3.61
CA ILE A 81 -3.32 11.67 -2.79
C ILE A 81 -2.64 10.57 -3.58
N LEU A 82 -2.99 10.41 -4.86
CA LEU A 82 -2.29 9.49 -5.77
C LEU A 82 -0.80 9.85 -5.92
N ARG A 83 -0.47 11.14 -6.03
CA ARG A 83 0.93 11.61 -6.04
C ARG A 83 1.63 11.31 -4.72
N LEU A 84 1.01 11.62 -3.60
CA LEU A 84 1.54 11.30 -2.27
C LEU A 84 1.88 9.81 -2.11
N ILE A 85 0.98 8.94 -2.58
CA ILE A 85 1.17 7.49 -2.54
C ILE A 85 2.34 7.05 -3.44
N TYR A 86 2.43 7.60 -4.65
CA TYR A 86 3.51 7.28 -5.57
C TYR A 86 4.88 7.68 -5.00
N ASP A 87 4.96 8.87 -4.41
CA ASP A 87 6.22 9.43 -3.90
C ASP A 87 6.65 8.81 -2.56
N MET A 88 5.70 8.49 -1.66
CA MET A 88 6.01 8.01 -0.31
C MET A 88 5.80 6.51 -0.11
N GLY A 89 5.18 5.82 -1.06
CA GLY A 89 4.73 4.44 -0.94
C GLY A 89 3.54 4.24 -0.01
N LEU A 90 3.02 3.02 0.00
CA LEU A 90 1.95 2.53 0.87
C LEU A 90 2.51 1.85 2.12
N GLY A 91 1.72 1.79 3.19
CA GLY A 91 2.07 1.00 4.38
C GLY A 91 3.22 1.59 5.20
N GLN A 92 4.12 0.72 5.64
CA GLN A 92 5.21 1.02 6.57
C GLN A 92 6.57 0.67 5.96
N LEU A 93 7.65 1.08 6.62
CA LEU A 93 9.04 0.77 6.24
C LEU A 93 9.42 1.29 4.85
N ASN A 94 8.82 2.41 4.41
CA ASN A 94 9.08 2.98 3.08
C ASN A 94 10.51 3.50 2.94
N ASN A 95 11.13 3.94 4.03
CA ASN A 95 12.56 4.29 4.07
C ASN A 95 13.49 3.09 3.84
N TRP A 96 12.98 1.86 3.94
CA TRP A 96 13.69 0.62 3.60
C TRP A 96 13.27 0.06 2.23
N GLY A 97 12.56 0.86 1.42
CA GLY A 97 12.15 0.49 0.06
C GLY A 97 10.84 -0.31 -0.03
N PHE A 98 10.14 -0.53 1.08
CA PHE A 98 8.84 -1.22 1.05
C PHE A 98 7.72 -0.30 0.58
N GLY A 99 6.65 -0.88 0.04
CA GLY A 99 5.41 -0.16 -0.27
C GLY A 99 5.47 0.77 -1.47
N MET A 100 6.60 0.85 -2.18
CA MET A 100 6.69 1.56 -3.45
C MET A 100 5.73 0.95 -4.46
N VAL A 101 5.08 1.80 -5.24
CA VAL A 101 4.17 1.40 -6.31
C VAL A 101 4.62 2.03 -7.62
N GLU A 102 4.36 1.34 -8.70
CA GLU A 102 4.56 1.87 -10.05
C GLU A 102 3.24 1.85 -10.81
N ARG A 103 3.12 2.73 -11.80
CA ARG A 103 1.99 2.68 -12.73
C ARG A 103 2.19 1.53 -13.68
N VAL A 104 1.30 0.54 -13.60
CA VAL A 104 1.22 -0.48 -14.63
C VAL A 104 0.53 0.14 -15.83
N HIS A 105 1.30 0.48 -16.86
CA HIS A 105 0.73 0.77 -18.17
C HIS A 105 0.38 -0.58 -18.78
N GLY A 106 -0.91 -0.88 -18.91
CA GLY A 106 -1.34 -2.06 -19.64
C GLY A 106 -0.79 -1.98 -21.07
N ALA A 107 0.03 -2.97 -21.42
CA ALA A 107 0.05 -3.50 -22.78
C ALA A 107 -1.41 -3.77 -23.19
N ASN A 108 -1.84 -3.13 -24.27
CA ASN A 108 -3.03 -3.53 -25.01
C ASN A 108 -2.81 -4.90 -25.64
#